data_AF-A0A936CF47-F1
#
_entry.id   AF-A0A936CF47-F1
#
_cell.length_a   1.000
_cell.length_b   1.000
_cell.length_c   1.000
_cell.angle_alpha   90.00
_cell.angle_beta   90.00
_cell.angle_gamma   90.00
#
_symmetry.space_group_name_H-M   'P 1'
#
loop_
_entity.id
_entity.type
_entity.pdbx_description
1 polymer ?
#
loop_
_entity_poly.entity_id
_entity_poly.type
_entity_poly.pdbx_seq_one_letter_code
_entity_poly.pdbx_strand_id
1 'polypeptide(L)'
;MTVPVPVLALDSERAMLVADERPQGTRLVHEHTTGRLLAAFFAVHRELGHGFAEAVYLRALILELASRGVQAEQDVPLGVFYKGRKIGTYAADLLVDGKVVVAVRAGGELLDADRARLLNCMRCSQAEVGMLLHFGTKPEFRRYLGRVVVEQGSDDARPRATRGAMTT
;
A
#
# COMPACT_ATOMS: atom_id res chain seq x y z
N MET A 1 -14.44 17.45 -3.18
CA MET A 1 -14.01 17.19 -4.57
C MET A 1 -13.51 15.76 -4.62
N THR A 2 -14.31 14.84 -5.16
CA THR A 2 -14.04 13.41 -5.15
C THR A 2 -13.17 13.09 -6.36
N VAL A 3 -11.91 12.71 -6.14
CA VAL A 3 -11.03 12.27 -7.22
C VAL A 3 -11.51 10.89 -7.68
N PRO A 4 -11.77 10.65 -8.97
CA PRO A 4 -12.20 9.33 -9.44
C PRO A 4 -11.05 8.33 -9.30
N VAL A 5 -11.28 7.24 -8.58
CA VAL A 5 -10.34 6.11 -8.47
C VAL A 5 -10.68 5.12 -9.59
N PRO A 6 -9.74 4.77 -10.49
CA PRO A 6 -10.02 3.89 -11.61
C PRO A 6 -10.31 2.44 -11.16
N VAL A 7 -11.26 1.81 -11.83
CA VAL A 7 -11.72 0.44 -11.59
C VAL A 7 -10.73 -0.52 -12.25
N LEU A 8 -9.79 -1.09 -11.48
CA LEU A 8 -8.88 -2.12 -11.99
C LEU A 8 -9.58 -3.48 -12.13
N ALA A 9 -9.49 -4.06 -13.33
CA ALA A 9 -9.93 -5.41 -13.65
C ALA A 9 -9.04 -6.48 -12.96
N LEU A 10 -9.68 -7.56 -12.52
CA LEU A 10 -9.06 -8.71 -11.83
C LEU A 10 -8.46 -9.69 -12.84
N ASP A 11 -7.25 -9.44 -13.34
CA ASP A 11 -6.47 -10.50 -13.98
C ASP A 11 -5.64 -11.25 -12.94
N SER A 12 -6.08 -12.48 -12.66
CA SER A 12 -5.68 -13.27 -11.48
C SER A 12 -4.45 -14.16 -11.71
N GLU A 13 -3.75 -14.03 -12.83
CA GLU A 13 -2.68 -14.96 -13.20
C GLU A 13 -1.48 -14.25 -13.84
N ARG A 14 -0.48 -13.87 -13.02
CA ARG A 14 0.95 -13.96 -13.38
C ARG A 14 1.91 -13.55 -12.25
N ALA A 15 2.56 -14.59 -11.72
CA ALA A 15 3.95 -14.69 -11.25
C ALA A 15 4.54 -13.50 -10.47
N MET A 16 4.51 -13.74 -9.17
CA MET A 16 5.23 -13.11 -8.07
C MET A 16 6.52 -13.90 -7.83
N LEU A 17 7.69 -13.28 -8.00
CA LEU A 17 9.00 -13.66 -7.44
C LEU A 17 10.08 -12.76 -8.03
N VAL A 18 10.66 -11.87 -7.20
CA VAL A 18 12.08 -11.53 -7.27
C VAL A 18 12.53 -11.27 -5.83
N ALA A 19 13.33 -12.18 -5.28
CA ALA A 19 14.22 -11.85 -4.17
C ALA A 19 15.33 -10.96 -4.75
N ASP A 20 15.52 -9.79 -4.15
CA ASP A 20 16.31 -8.66 -4.65
C ASP A 20 17.82 -8.98 -4.63
N GLU A 21 18.35 -9.61 -5.68
CA GLU A 21 19.79 -9.68 -5.97
C GLU A 21 20.21 -8.35 -6.65
N ARG A 22 20.96 -7.50 -5.94
CA ARG A 22 21.16 -6.09 -6.32
C ARG A 22 22.40 -5.84 -7.21
N PRO A 23 22.26 -5.19 -8.37
CA PRO A 23 23.34 -4.40 -8.97
C PRO A 23 23.55 -3.07 -8.21
N GLN A 24 24.80 -2.62 -8.11
CA GLN A 24 25.18 -1.36 -7.46
C GLN A 24 24.57 -0.16 -8.21
N GLY A 25 23.85 0.72 -7.50
CA GLY A 25 23.37 2.01 -8.03
C GLY A 25 21.85 2.20 -8.16
N THR A 26 21.03 1.20 -7.87
CA THR A 26 19.56 1.31 -7.99
C THR A 26 18.93 1.95 -6.75
N ARG A 27 18.30 3.11 -6.91
CA ARG A 27 17.56 3.81 -5.84
C ARG A 27 16.23 3.09 -5.55
N LEU A 28 15.91 2.87 -4.28
CA LEU A 28 14.65 2.22 -3.89
C LEU A 28 13.45 3.18 -4.07
N VAL A 29 12.31 2.66 -4.53
CA VAL A 29 11.06 3.43 -4.58
C VAL A 29 10.69 3.89 -3.16
N HIS A 30 10.45 5.18 -2.95
CA HIS A 30 10.18 5.76 -1.63
C HIS A 30 11.25 5.44 -0.56
N GLU A 31 12.52 5.31 -0.98
CA GLU A 31 13.65 5.01 -0.09
C GLU A 31 13.66 5.89 1.16
N HIS A 32 13.50 7.20 0.99
CA HIS A 32 13.52 8.16 2.08
C HIS A 32 12.41 7.90 3.13
N THR A 33 11.16 7.77 2.67
CA THR A 33 10.00 7.49 3.54
C THR A 33 10.17 6.13 4.23
N THR A 34 10.55 5.09 3.49
CA THR A 34 10.72 3.76 4.08
C THR A 34 11.92 3.64 5.03
N GLY A 35 12.99 4.40 4.80
CA GLY A 35 14.12 4.50 5.72
C GLY A 35 13.72 5.16 7.04
N ARG A 36 12.95 6.26 7.00
CA ARG A 36 12.42 6.91 8.21
C ARG A 36 11.43 6.00 8.95
N LEU A 37 10.57 5.28 8.22
CA LEU A 37 9.65 4.30 8.80
C LEU A 37 10.39 3.15 9.50
N LEU A 38 11.43 2.60 8.89
CA LEU A 38 12.25 1.57 9.53
C LEU A 38 12.96 2.10 10.78
N ALA A 39 13.50 3.31 10.71
CA ALA A 39 14.13 3.91 11.86
C ALA A 39 13.14 4.16 13.01
N ALA A 40 11.88 4.52 12.70
CA ALA A 40 10.80 4.59 13.68
C ALA A 40 10.43 3.21 14.25
N PHE A 41 10.27 2.21 13.40
CA PHE A 41 10.02 0.81 13.78
C PHE A 41 11.04 0.28 14.79
N PHE A 42 12.34 0.44 14.49
CA PHE A 42 13.40 -0.01 15.39
C PHE A 42 13.48 0.82 16.68
N ALA A 43 13.17 2.11 16.64
CA ALA A 43 13.11 2.94 17.85
C ALA A 43 11.99 2.48 18.79
N VAL A 44 10.80 2.22 18.24
CA VAL A 44 9.65 1.71 19.01
C VAL A 44 9.94 0.32 19.58
N HIS A 45 10.52 -0.59 18.79
CA HIS A 45 10.87 -1.93 19.28
C HIS A 45 11.94 -1.87 20.38
N ARG A 46 12.93 -0.97 20.27
CA ARG A 46 13.94 -0.78 21.32
C ARG A 46 13.36 -0.25 22.62
N GLU A 47 12.39 0.64 22.54
CA GLU A 47 11.78 1.28 23.72
C GLU A 47 10.75 0.36 24.40
N LEU A 48 9.85 -0.24 23.61
CA LEU A 48 8.73 -1.04 24.14
C LEU A 48 9.02 -2.54 24.20
N GLY A 49 10.01 -3.03 23.45
CA GLY A 49 10.26 -4.45 23.29
C GLY A 49 9.16 -5.14 22.48
N HIS A 50 8.81 -6.36 22.91
CA HIS A 50 7.77 -7.19 22.30
C HIS A 50 6.73 -7.61 23.36
N GLY A 51 5.56 -8.09 22.93
CA GLY A 51 4.51 -8.61 23.84
C GLY A 51 3.28 -7.71 24.03
N PHE A 52 3.33 -6.46 23.57
CA PHE A 52 2.14 -5.60 23.52
C PHE A 52 1.20 -5.95 22.34
N ALA A 53 -0.05 -5.48 22.41
CA ALA A 53 -1.00 -5.57 21.31
C ALA A 53 -0.60 -4.65 20.14
N GLU A 54 -0.98 -5.02 18.91
CA GLU A 54 -0.70 -4.26 17.68
C GLU A 54 -1.11 -2.78 17.77
N ALA A 55 -2.25 -2.49 18.40
CA ALA A 55 -2.75 -1.13 18.62
C ALA A 55 -1.81 -0.24 19.48
N VAL A 56 -0.96 -0.83 20.32
CA VAL A 56 0.06 -0.08 21.08
C VAL A 56 1.21 0.33 20.16
N TYR A 57 1.70 -0.61 19.34
CA TYR A 57 2.76 -0.32 18.38
C TYR A 57 2.33 0.66 17.29
N LEU A 58 1.09 0.58 16.80
CA LEU A 58 0.54 1.55 15.85
C LEU A 58 0.58 2.97 16.42
N ARG A 59 0.09 3.15 17.66
CA ARG A 59 0.12 4.46 18.34
C ARG A 59 1.54 4.97 18.55
N ALA A 60 2.46 4.09 18.95
CA ALA A 60 3.86 4.45 19.13
C ALA A 60 4.53 4.84 17.79
N LEU A 61 4.24 4.11 16.70
CA LEU A 61 4.73 4.43 15.36
C LEU A 61 4.21 5.78 14.88
N ILE A 62 2.94 6.12 15.10
CA ILE A 62 2.40 7.45 14.76
C ILE A 62 3.21 8.56 15.44
N LEU A 63 3.47 8.44 16.74
CA LEU A 63 4.24 9.42 17.49
C LEU A 63 5.68 9.54 16.98
N GLU A 64 6.34 8.41 16.76
CA GLU A 64 7.74 8.35 16.31
C GLU A 64 7.90 8.83 14.86
N LEU A 65 6.91 8.60 13.99
CA LEU A 65 6.89 9.12 12.62
C LEU A 65 6.66 10.63 12.61
N ALA A 66 5.73 11.12 13.43
CA ALA A 66 5.45 12.54 13.55
C ALA A 66 6.65 13.33 14.06
N SER A 67 7.39 12.80 15.06
CA SER A 67 8.63 13.43 15.56
C SER A 67 9.73 13.51 14.49
N ARG A 68 9.66 12.63 13.48
CA ARG A 68 10.53 12.59 12.31
C ARG A 68 9.97 13.36 11.12
N GLY A 69 8.88 14.12 11.28
CA GLY A 69 8.26 14.89 10.19
C GLY A 69 7.71 14.02 9.06
N VAL A 70 7.32 12.79 9.35
CA VAL A 70 6.67 11.86 8.40
C VAL A 70 5.19 11.81 8.72
N GLN A 71 4.34 11.97 7.72
CA GLN A 71 2.90 11.90 7.91
C GLN A 71 2.45 10.44 7.87
N ALA A 72 1.62 10.04 8.82
CA ALA A 72 1.06 8.70 8.86
C ALA A 72 -0.40 8.77 9.32
N GLU A 73 -1.28 8.14 8.56
CA GLU A 73 -2.69 8.01 8.87
C GLU A 73 -2.97 6.58 9.32
N GLN A 74 -3.73 6.42 10.41
CA GLN A 74 -4.08 5.11 10.97
C GLN A 74 -5.49 4.68 10.50
N ASP A 75 -5.71 3.38 10.36
CA ASP A 75 -7.02 2.78 10.06
C ASP A 75 -7.66 3.33 8.78
N VAL A 76 -6.83 3.50 7.74
CA VAL A 76 -7.23 4.18 6.50
C VAL A 76 -8.24 3.32 5.74
N PRO A 77 -9.46 3.83 5.48
CA PRO A 77 -10.50 3.08 4.80
C PRO A 77 -10.20 2.95 3.31
N LEU A 78 -10.12 1.71 2.83
CA LEU A 78 -9.83 1.34 1.46
C LEU A 78 -11.04 0.67 0.82
N GLY A 79 -11.58 1.26 -0.25
CA GLY A 79 -12.74 0.72 -0.94
C GLY A 79 -12.43 -0.60 -1.65
N VAL A 80 -13.30 -1.59 -1.48
CA VAL A 80 -13.25 -2.86 -2.23
C VAL A 80 -14.28 -2.81 -3.32
N PHE A 81 -13.83 -2.98 -4.56
CA PHE A 81 -14.68 -2.93 -5.75
C PHE A 81 -14.71 -4.29 -6.43
N TYR A 82 -15.91 -4.71 -6.84
CA TYR A 82 -16.14 -5.87 -7.67
C TYR A 82 -17.02 -5.46 -8.84
N LYS A 83 -16.51 -5.65 -10.07
CA LYS A 83 -17.18 -5.23 -11.32
C LYS A 83 -17.62 -3.75 -11.26
N GLY A 84 -16.73 -2.87 -10.80
CA GLY A 84 -16.98 -1.43 -10.67
C GLY A 84 -17.93 -1.02 -9.54
N ARG A 85 -18.48 -1.96 -8.76
CA ARG A 85 -19.37 -1.67 -7.63
C ARG A 85 -18.61 -1.83 -6.32
N LYS A 86 -18.73 -0.85 -5.42
CA LYS A 86 -18.18 -0.96 -4.06
C LYS A 86 -18.96 -2.03 -3.30
N ILE A 87 -18.26 -3.06 -2.83
CA ILE A 87 -18.84 -4.19 -2.08
C ILE A 87 -18.41 -4.22 -0.60
N GLY A 88 -17.44 -3.39 -0.23
CA GLY A 88 -16.92 -3.34 1.13
C GLY A 88 -15.82 -2.31 1.33
N THR A 89 -15.25 -2.33 2.52
CA THR A 89 -14.14 -1.46 2.92
C THR A 89 -13.13 -2.31 3.69
N TYR A 90 -11.86 -2.30 3.28
CA TYR A 90 -10.73 -2.73 4.11
C TYR A 90 -10.23 -1.55 4.95
N ALA A 91 -9.49 -1.83 6.02
CA ALA A 91 -8.68 -0.83 6.71
C ALA A 91 -7.21 -1.24 6.61
N ALA A 92 -6.38 -0.33 6.09
CA ALA A 92 -4.94 -0.42 6.20
C ALA A 92 -4.51 0.10 7.59
N ASP A 93 -3.57 -0.59 8.23
CA ASP A 93 -3.17 -0.21 9.58
C ASP A 93 -2.52 1.18 9.57
N LEU A 94 -1.59 1.43 8.63
CA LEU A 94 -1.10 2.78 8.34
C LEU A 94 -0.97 3.07 6.83
N LEU A 95 -1.19 4.33 6.47
CA LEU A 95 -0.72 4.92 5.20
C LEU A 95 0.28 6.03 5.49
N VAL A 96 1.52 5.85 5.05
CA VAL A 96 2.64 6.75 5.33
C VAL A 96 2.98 7.60 4.10
N ASP A 97 3.01 8.91 4.27
CA ASP A 97 3.17 9.94 3.23
C ASP A 97 2.24 9.76 2.01
N GLY A 98 1.10 9.09 2.18
CA GLY A 98 0.19 8.73 1.07
C GLY A 98 0.77 7.73 0.06
N LYS A 99 1.91 7.10 0.34
CA LYS A 99 2.72 6.34 -0.63
C LYS A 99 3.05 4.92 -0.19
N VAL A 100 3.12 4.67 1.11
CA VAL A 100 3.55 3.40 1.70
C VAL A 100 2.44 2.87 2.60
N VAL A 101 1.88 1.70 2.25
CA VAL A 101 0.96 1.00 3.15
C VAL A 101 1.77 0.15 4.12
N VAL A 102 1.40 0.20 5.39
CA VAL A 102 2.05 -0.57 6.45
C VAL A 102 1.04 -1.49 7.11
N ALA A 103 1.45 -2.74 7.31
CA ALA A 103 0.76 -3.67 8.18
C ALA A 103 1.65 -3.96 9.39
N VAL A 104 1.07 -3.91 10.59
CA VAL A 104 1.78 -4.14 11.85
C VAL A 104 1.31 -5.46 12.44
N ARG A 105 2.26 -6.34 12.78
CA ARG A 105 1.98 -7.60 13.45
C ARG A 105 2.78 -7.71 14.74
N ALA A 106 2.16 -8.28 15.77
CA ALA A 106 2.80 -8.54 17.05
C ALA A 106 2.51 -9.96 17.54
N GLY A 107 3.45 -10.52 18.31
CA GLY A 107 3.30 -11.85 18.90
C GLY A 107 3.94 -12.95 18.03
N GLY A 108 3.13 -13.96 17.67
CA GLY A 108 3.59 -15.15 16.94
C GLY A 108 4.20 -14.87 15.57
N GLU A 109 4.56 -15.92 14.83
CA GLU A 109 5.21 -15.80 13.54
C GLU A 109 4.35 -15.08 12.49
N LEU A 110 5.02 -14.43 11.53
CA LEU A 110 4.36 -13.86 10.36
C LEU A 110 3.75 -14.96 9.50
N LEU A 111 2.48 -14.81 9.17
CA LEU A 111 1.74 -15.76 8.34
C LEU A 111 1.64 -15.26 6.90
N ASP A 112 1.49 -16.19 5.95
CA ASP A 112 1.23 -15.84 4.54
C ASP A 112 -0.07 -15.03 4.37
N ALA A 113 -1.04 -15.21 5.28
CA ALA A 113 -2.26 -14.42 5.34
C ALA A 113 -1.97 -12.92 5.57
N ASP A 114 -0.94 -12.59 6.34
CA ASP A 114 -0.58 -11.22 6.70
C ASP A 114 -0.03 -10.49 5.48
N ARG A 115 0.81 -11.20 4.74
CA ARG A 115 1.31 -10.80 3.43
C ARG A 115 0.16 -10.60 2.44
N ALA A 116 -0.77 -11.55 2.35
CA ALA A 116 -1.91 -11.44 1.44
C ALA A 116 -2.79 -10.22 1.76
N ARG A 117 -3.05 -9.95 3.05
CA ARG A 117 -3.79 -8.77 3.50
C ARG A 117 -3.09 -7.47 3.11
N LEU A 118 -1.77 -7.38 3.30
CA LEU A 118 -0.98 -6.23 2.88
C LEU A 118 -1.07 -5.99 1.36
N LEU A 119 -0.89 -7.04 0.55
CA LEU A 119 -1.00 -6.92 -0.91
C LEU A 119 -2.39 -6.45 -1.36
N ASN A 120 -3.45 -6.90 -0.70
CA ASN A 120 -4.80 -6.41 -0.98
C ASN A 120 -4.94 -4.92 -0.63
N CYS A 121 -4.39 -4.48 0.49
CA CYS A 121 -4.38 -3.06 0.86
C CYS A 121 -3.59 -2.22 -0.16
N MET A 122 -2.45 -2.70 -0.65
CA MET A 122 -1.69 -2.02 -1.72
C MET A 122 -2.53 -1.87 -3.00
N ARG A 123 -3.25 -2.92 -3.40
CA ARG A 123 -4.15 -2.86 -4.58
C ARG A 123 -5.26 -1.83 -4.40
N CYS A 124 -5.90 -1.80 -3.23
CA CYS A 124 -7.01 -0.88 -2.98
C CYS A 124 -6.57 0.58 -2.77
N SER A 125 -5.35 0.82 -2.29
CA SER A 125 -4.78 2.15 -2.06
C SER A 125 -3.97 2.70 -3.23
N GLN A 126 -3.64 1.85 -4.21
CA GLN A 126 -2.69 2.15 -5.30
C GLN A 126 -1.27 2.51 -4.81
N ALA A 127 -0.92 2.16 -3.57
CA ALA A 127 0.40 2.39 -3.02
C ALA A 127 1.46 1.53 -3.72
N GLU A 128 2.59 2.15 -4.09
CA GLU A 128 3.69 1.49 -4.78
C GLU A 128 4.52 0.57 -3.86
N VAL A 129 4.48 0.84 -2.56
CA VAL A 129 5.26 0.10 -1.56
C VAL A 129 4.37 -0.37 -0.42
N GLY A 130 4.54 -1.64 -0.06
CA GLY A 130 3.95 -2.22 1.15
C GLY A 130 5.05 -2.65 2.11
N MET A 131 4.85 -2.39 3.41
CA MET A 131 5.75 -2.83 4.46
C MET A 131 5.01 -3.62 5.52
N LEU A 132 5.50 -4.82 5.83
CA LEU A 132 5.04 -5.62 6.95
C LEU A 132 6.06 -5.46 8.07
N LEU A 133 5.62 -4.96 9.22
CA LEU A 133 6.45 -4.72 10.40
C LEU A 133 6.06 -5.70 11.50
N HIS A 134 6.99 -6.53 11.94
CA HIS A 134 6.74 -7.55 12.94
C HIS A 134 7.47 -7.24 14.25
N PHE A 135 6.69 -6.94 15.28
CA PHE A 135 7.15 -6.73 16.65
C PHE A 135 7.20 -8.06 17.42
N GLY A 136 8.03 -8.98 16.93
CA GLY A 136 8.37 -10.23 17.61
C GLY A 136 9.53 -10.07 18.59
N THR A 137 9.92 -11.16 19.24
CA THR A 137 11.13 -11.22 20.10
C THR A 137 12.36 -10.71 19.36
N LYS A 138 12.44 -10.98 18.05
CA LYS A 138 13.33 -10.29 17.13
C LYS A 138 12.48 -9.44 16.18
N PRO A 139 12.84 -8.17 15.96
CA PRO A 139 12.12 -7.34 15.00
C PRO A 139 12.42 -7.83 13.58
N GLU A 140 11.37 -8.15 12.82
CA GLU A 140 11.45 -8.52 11.40
C GLU A 140 10.64 -7.51 10.58
N PHE A 141 11.08 -7.23 9.35
CA PHE A 141 10.25 -6.51 8.40
C PHE A 141 10.35 -7.14 7.01
N ARG A 142 9.27 -7.00 6.22
CA ARG A 142 9.24 -7.38 4.80
C ARG A 142 8.77 -6.20 3.96
N ARG A 143 9.36 -6.05 2.78
CA ARG A 143 9.05 -4.97 1.83
C ARG A 143 8.55 -5.57 0.53
N TYR A 144 7.47 -5.01 -0.02
CA TYR A 144 6.87 -5.41 -1.28
C TYR A 144 6.73 -4.22 -2.22
N LEU A 145 6.89 -4.46 -3.52
CA LEU A 145 6.66 -3.48 -4.58
C LEU A 145 5.38 -3.84 -5.34
N GLY A 146 4.49 -2.87 -5.48
CA GLY A 146 3.31 -2.96 -6.33
C GLY A 146 3.68 -2.61 -7.77
N ARG A 147 3.15 -3.36 -8.76
CA ARG A 147 3.18 -2.92 -10.15
C ARG A 147 2.00 -1.99 -10.38
N VAL A 148 2.24 -0.70 -10.54
CA VAL A 148 1.22 0.23 -11.00
C VAL A 148 1.01 -0.03 -12.49
N VAL A 149 -0.14 -0.61 -12.85
CA VAL A 149 -0.59 -0.64 -14.25
C VAL A 149 -1.24 0.72 -14.50
N VAL A 150 -0.53 1.61 -15.18
CA VAL A 150 -1.12 2.85 -15.69
C VAL A 150 -1.92 2.48 -16.93
N GLU A 151 -3.25 2.50 -16.84
CA GLU A 151 -4.08 2.47 -18.05
C GLU A 151 -3.84 3.76 -18.83
N GLN A 152 -3.25 3.66 -20.02
CA GLN A 152 -3.22 4.78 -20.94
C GLN A 152 -4.64 5.05 -21.40
N GLY A 153 -5.18 6.22 -21.05
CA GLY A 153 -6.45 6.69 -21.57
C GLY A 153 -6.41 6.67 -23.10
N SER A 154 -7.28 5.86 -23.70
CA SER A 154 -7.52 5.88 -25.13
C SER A 154 -8.13 7.24 -25.51
N ASP A 155 -7.30 8.10 -26.09
CA ASP A 155 -7.72 9.38 -26.66
C ASP A 155 -8.37 9.17 -28.04
N ASP A 156 -9.45 8.39 -28.10
CA ASP A 156 -10.25 8.24 -29.32
C ASP A 156 -11.72 8.58 -29.06
N ALA A 157 -11.94 9.86 -28.71
CA ALA A 157 -13.23 10.50 -28.91
C ALA A 157 -13.21 11.27 -30.24
N ARG A 158 -13.22 10.56 -31.38
CA ARG A 158 -13.66 11.15 -32.65
C ARG A 158 -15.18 11.30 -32.62
N PRO A 159 -15.74 12.50 -32.85
CA PRO A 159 -17.17 12.62 -33.07
C PRO A 159 -17.55 11.97 -34.40
N ARG A 160 -18.42 10.95 -34.33
CA ARG A 160 -19.16 10.42 -35.48
C ARG A 160 -20.04 11.56 -36.03
N ALA A 161 -19.64 12.14 -37.16
CA ALA A 161 -20.54 12.96 -37.97
C ALA A 161 -21.58 12.03 -38.62
N THR A 162 -22.79 12.04 -38.09
CA THR A 162 -23.97 11.39 -38.67
C THR A 162 -24.31 12.09 -39.98
N ARG A 163 -24.25 11.37 -41.09
CA ARG A 163 -24.93 11.73 -42.33
C ARG A 163 -26.44 11.67 -42.08
N GLY A 164 -27.12 12.80 -42.22
CA GLY A 164 -28.58 12.88 -42.38
C GLY A 164 -28.87 13.62 -43.67
N ALA A 165 -29.35 12.89 -44.67
CA ALA A 165 -29.91 13.43 -45.90
C ALA A 165 -31.29 14.03 -45.62
N MET A 166 -31.67 15.14 -46.27
CA MET A 166 -33.07 15.35 -46.62
C MET A 166 -33.24 16.26 -47.84
N THR A 167 -33.77 15.62 -48.87
CA THR A 167 -34.49 16.06 -50.06
C THR A 167 -35.53 17.18 -49.81
N THR A 168 -35.49 18.23 -50.64
CA THR A 168 -36.56 18.77 -51.54
C THR A 168 -36.31 20.24 -51.80
#